data_AF-A0A0P7WD30-F1
#
_entry.id   AF-A0A0P7WD30-F1
#
_cell.length_a   1.000
_cell.length_b   1.000
_cell.length_c   1.000
_cell.angle_alpha   90.00
_cell.angle_beta   90.00
_cell.angle_gamma   90.00
#
_symmetry.space_group_name_H-M   'P 1'
#
loop_
_entity.id
_entity.type
_entity.pdbx_description
1 polymer ?
#
loop_
_entity_poly.entity_id
_entity_poly.type
_entity_poly.pdbx_seq_one_letter_code
_entity_poly.pdbx_strand_id
1 'polypeptide(L)'
;MFEWFGFTEEKHLRLILALVLVLATLATAGYAHWQLYRQVKPLPQRLLGHVLLVLVAAGFAWVISGVYMRAEEGGGLAAFLTAFGVAHAPPAIVLFLKQLEKR
;
A
#
# COMPACT_ATOMS: atom_id res chain seq x y z
N MET A 1 -18.51 -14.47 -34.98
CA MET A 1 -18.91 -14.97 -33.65
C MET A 1 -17.70 -15.61 -32.96
N PHE A 2 -16.66 -14.82 -32.64
CA PHE A 2 -15.43 -15.29 -31.97
C PHE A 2 -14.74 -14.20 -31.11
N GLU A 3 -15.38 -13.04 -30.91
CA GLU A 3 -14.78 -11.91 -30.15
C GLU A 3 -15.09 -11.95 -28.64
N TRP A 4 -15.91 -12.91 -28.19
CA TRP A 4 -16.36 -12.95 -26.79
C TRP A 4 -15.35 -13.56 -25.82
N PHE A 5 -14.46 -14.45 -26.29
CA PHE A 5 -13.49 -15.15 -25.43
C PHE A 5 -12.28 -14.28 -25.04
N GLY A 6 -11.83 -13.35 -25.90
CA GLY A 6 -10.68 -12.48 -25.61
C GLY A 6 -10.98 -11.41 -24.55
N PHE A 7 -12.25 -10.97 -24.45
CA PHE A 7 -12.66 -9.89 -23.55
C PHE A 7 -12.70 -10.30 -22.07
N THR A 8 -13.00 -11.56 -21.77
CA THR A 8 -13.04 -12.07 -20.39
C THR A 8 -11.65 -12.36 -19.85
N GLU A 9 -10.78 -12.99 -20.66
CA GLU A 9 -9.39 -13.29 -20.30
C GLU A 9 -8.60 -12.02 -19.90
N GLU A 10 -8.72 -10.94 -20.67
CA GLU A 10 -8.06 -9.67 -20.33
C GLU A 10 -8.54 -9.06 -19.02
N LYS A 11 -9.85 -9.15 -18.72
CA LYS A 11 -10.40 -8.62 -17.46
C LYS A 11 -9.90 -9.41 -16.27
N HIS A 12 -9.88 -10.74 -16.36
CA HIS A 12 -9.37 -11.59 -15.30
C HIS A 12 -7.88 -11.35 -15.06
N LEU A 13 -7.07 -11.24 -16.12
CA LEU A 13 -5.65 -10.92 -16.00
C LEU A 13 -5.42 -9.56 -15.33
N ARG A 14 -6.15 -8.52 -15.75
CA ARG A 14 -6.05 -7.17 -15.15
C ARG A 14 -6.41 -7.18 -13.66
N LEU A 15 -7.45 -7.93 -13.27
CA LEU A 15 -7.84 -8.09 -11.87
C LEU A 15 -6.78 -8.83 -11.05
N ILE A 16 -6.20 -9.90 -11.59
CA ILE A 16 -5.13 -10.65 -10.94
C ILE A 16 -3.91 -9.75 -10.72
N LEU A 17 -3.49 -9.01 -11.75
CA LEU A 17 -2.37 -8.06 -11.64
C LEU A 17 -2.65 -6.97 -10.61
N ALA A 18 -3.87 -6.42 -10.58
CA ALA A 18 -4.27 -5.44 -9.57
C ALA A 18 -4.20 -6.02 -8.15
N LEU A 19 -4.69 -7.25 -7.95
CA LEU A 19 -4.61 -7.94 -6.66
C LEU A 19 -3.16 -8.20 -6.23
N VAL A 20 -2.30 -8.65 -7.15
CA VAL A 20 -0.87 -8.85 -6.87
C VAL A 20 -0.21 -7.53 -6.44
N LEU A 21 -0.53 -6.42 -7.12
CA LEU A 21 -0.01 -5.11 -6.80
C LEU A 21 -0.50 -4.62 -5.42
N VAL A 22 -1.78 -4.82 -5.11
CA VAL A 22 -2.36 -4.50 -3.80
C VAL A 22 -1.65 -5.30 -2.71
N LEU A 23 -1.48 -6.61 -2.87
CA LEU A 23 -0.81 -7.46 -1.89
C LEU A 23 0.66 -7.05 -1.70
N ALA A 24 1.39 -6.76 -2.78
CA ALA A 24 2.77 -6.31 -2.70
C ALA A 24 2.91 -4.97 -1.97
N THR A 25 2.02 -4.01 -2.25
CA THR A 25 2.06 -2.69 -1.60
C THR A 25 1.61 -2.76 -0.14
N LEU A 26 0.63 -3.60 0.21
CA LEU A 26 0.27 -3.86 1.59
C LEU A 26 1.38 -4.57 2.38
N ALA A 27 2.15 -5.45 1.74
CA ALA A 27 3.33 -6.05 2.35
C ALA A 27 4.37 -4.98 2.73
N THR A 28 4.54 -3.94 1.91
CA THR A 28 5.38 -2.77 2.24
C THR A 28 4.89 -2.04 3.49
N ALA A 29 3.58 -1.84 3.63
CA ALA A 29 3.00 -1.24 4.84
C ALA A 29 3.23 -2.12 6.08
N GLY A 30 2.99 -3.43 5.95
CA GLY A 30 3.27 -4.40 7.02
C GLY A 30 4.75 -4.38 7.44
N TYR A 31 5.66 -4.34 6.46
CA TYR A 31 7.10 -4.25 6.70
C TYR A 31 7.48 -2.96 7.42
N ALA A 32 6.96 -1.80 7.00
CA ALA A 32 7.22 -0.52 7.67
C ALA A 32 6.83 -0.55 9.16
N HIS A 33 5.62 -1.06 9.45
CA HIS A 33 5.15 -1.19 10.83
C HIS A 33 5.94 -2.22 11.64
N TRP A 34 6.29 -3.35 11.05
CA TRP A 34 7.13 -4.35 11.70
C TRP A 34 8.52 -3.80 12.05
N GLN A 35 9.14 -3.06 11.13
CA GLN A 35 10.44 -2.44 11.39
C GLN A 35 10.35 -1.33 12.44
N LEU A 36 9.30 -0.52 12.40
CA LEU A 36 9.07 0.49 13.43
C LEU A 36 8.99 -0.16 14.81
N TYR A 37 8.25 -1.27 14.92
CA TYR A 37 8.15 -2.05 16.15
C TYR A 37 9.51 -2.57 16.65
N ARG A 38 10.35 -3.06 15.74
CA ARG A 38 11.67 -3.63 16.09
C ARG A 38 12.71 -2.58 16.44
N GLN A 39 12.68 -1.42 15.79
CA GLN A 39 13.76 -0.43 15.88
C GLN A 39 13.48 0.69 16.90
N VAL A 40 12.21 0.95 17.24
CA VAL A 40 11.81 1.98 18.20
C VAL A 40 11.37 1.32 19.51
N LYS A 41 12.23 1.37 20.52
CA LYS A 41 11.98 0.74 21.83
C LYS A 41 10.96 1.50 22.69
N PRO A 42 10.97 2.85 22.78
CA PRO A 42 10.02 3.56 23.63
C PRO A 42 8.58 3.42 23.10
N LEU A 43 7.69 2.88 23.94
CA LEU A 43 6.28 2.68 23.61
C LEU A 43 5.55 3.94 23.08
N PRO A 44 5.66 5.13 23.71
CA PRO A 44 4.92 6.31 23.23
C PRO A 44 5.39 6.76 21.85
N GLN A 45 6.71 6.73 21.60
CA GLN A 45 7.27 7.10 20.30
C GLN A 45 6.88 6.11 19.20
N ARG A 46 6.86 4.81 19.55
CA ARG A 46 6.42 3.76 18.63
C ARG A 46 4.95 3.93 18.25
N LEU A 47 4.06 4.11 19.24
CA LEU A 47 2.63 4.31 19.00
C LEU A 47 2.38 5.54 18.14
N LEU A 48 3.03 6.66 18.45
CA LEU A 48 2.96 7.87 17.65
C LEU A 48 3.39 7.59 16.20
N GLY A 49 4.48 6.86 16.00
CA GLY A 49 4.94 6.47 14.66
C GLY A 49 3.92 5.63 13.88
N HIS A 50 3.30 4.62 14.51
CA HIS A 50 2.25 3.82 13.85
C HIS A 50 1.05 4.69 13.48
N VAL A 51 0.58 5.53 14.40
CA VAL A 51 -0.57 6.41 14.18
C VAL A 51 -0.29 7.40 13.04
N LEU A 52 0.87 8.07 13.06
CA LEU A 52 1.23 9.02 12.01
C LEU A 52 1.32 8.34 10.64
N LEU A 53 1.95 7.17 10.55
CA LEU A 53 2.03 6.42 9.30
C LEU A 53 0.65 6.07 8.75
N VAL A 54 -0.23 5.55 9.59
CA VAL A 54 -1.59 5.19 9.19
C VAL A 54 -2.38 6.42 8.74
N LEU A 55 -2.34 7.52 9.50
CA LEU A 55 -3.10 8.74 9.19
C LEU A 55 -2.62 9.38 7.88
N VAL A 56 -1.31 9.49 7.68
CA VAL A 56 -0.73 10.07 6.45
C VAL A 56 -1.06 9.18 5.25
N ALA A 57 -0.87 7.85 5.38
CA ALA A 57 -1.17 6.93 4.30
C ALA A 57 -2.67 6.88 3.97
N ALA A 58 -3.55 6.93 4.97
CA ALA A 58 -5.00 6.98 4.76
C ALA A 58 -5.43 8.28 4.07
N GLY A 59 -4.89 9.43 4.50
CA GLY A 59 -5.15 10.72 3.85
C GLY A 59 -4.66 10.75 2.40
N PHE A 60 -3.45 10.26 2.15
CA PHE A 60 -2.91 10.12 0.80
C PHE A 60 -3.77 9.20 -0.06
N ALA A 61 -4.09 8.00 0.43
CA ALA A 61 -4.89 7.01 -0.27
C ALA A 61 -6.28 7.55 -0.63
N TRP A 62 -6.92 8.26 0.31
CA TRP A 62 -8.21 8.92 0.09
C TRP A 62 -8.15 9.94 -1.04
N VAL A 63 -7.13 10.80 -1.05
CA VAL A 63 -6.94 11.81 -2.11
C VAL A 63 -6.71 11.13 -3.47
N ILE A 64 -5.86 10.11 -3.53
CA ILE A 64 -5.59 9.38 -4.77
C ILE A 64 -6.85 8.68 -5.29
N SER A 65 -7.55 7.92 -4.46
CA SER A 65 -8.72 7.14 -4.89
C SER A 65 -9.94 8.02 -5.20
N GLY A 66 -10.21 9.03 -4.37
CA GLY A 66 -11.41 9.84 -4.46
C GLY A 66 -11.28 11.04 -5.41
N VAL A 67 -10.17 11.77 -5.33
CA VAL A 67 -10.00 13.03 -6.08
C VAL A 67 -9.40 12.75 -7.46
N TYR A 68 -8.31 11.98 -7.51
CA TYR A 68 -7.55 11.79 -8.75
C TYR A 68 -8.12 10.69 -9.65
N MET A 69 -8.46 9.53 -9.08
CA MET A 69 -8.90 8.39 -9.89
C MET A 69 -10.40 8.44 -10.22
N ARG A 70 -11.22 9.17 -9.44
CA ARG A 70 -12.70 9.20 -9.53
C ARG A 70 -13.28 7.81 -9.84
N ALA A 71 -12.74 6.78 -9.20
CA ALA A 71 -12.93 5.42 -9.65
C ALA A 71 -14.41 5.00 -9.49
N GLU A 72 -15.07 4.69 -10.61
CA GLU A 72 -16.39 4.07 -10.62
C GLU A 72 -16.36 2.67 -9.95
N GLU A 73 -17.54 2.19 -9.60
CA GLU A 73 -17.82 1.06 -8.71
C GLU A 73 -16.84 -0.12 -8.85
N GLY A 74 -16.13 -0.42 -7.74
CA GLY A 74 -15.21 -1.56 -7.60
C GLY A 74 -13.71 -1.21 -7.69
N GLY A 75 -13.31 -0.24 -8.52
CA GLY A 75 -11.90 0.14 -8.68
C GLY A 75 -11.33 0.98 -7.53
N GLY A 76 -12.20 1.73 -6.84
CA GLY A 76 -11.80 2.67 -5.79
C GLY A 76 -11.09 2.03 -4.61
N LEU A 77 -11.51 0.82 -4.20
CA LEU A 77 -10.88 0.11 -3.09
C LEU A 77 -9.47 -0.39 -3.45
N ALA A 78 -9.29 -0.95 -4.65
CA ALA A 78 -7.98 -1.39 -5.11
C ALA A 78 -7.01 -0.21 -5.24
N ALA A 79 -7.47 0.92 -5.78
CA ALA A 79 -6.70 2.15 -5.86
C ALA A 79 -6.33 2.68 -4.47
N PHE A 80 -7.28 2.70 -3.53
CA PHE A 80 -7.05 3.11 -2.15
C PHE A 80 -6.01 2.23 -1.46
N LEU A 81 -6.18 0.90 -1.49
CA LEU A 81 -5.26 -0.03 -0.83
C LEU A 81 -3.86 0.05 -1.44
N THR A 82 -3.75 0.20 -2.76
CA THR A 82 -2.48 0.37 -3.45
C THR A 82 -1.80 1.67 -2.99
N ALA A 83 -2.51 2.80 -3.06
CA ALA A 83 -1.98 4.10 -2.64
C ALA A 83 -1.58 4.11 -1.15
N PHE A 84 -2.38 3.46 -0.30
CA PHE A 84 -2.09 3.29 1.12
C PHE A 84 -0.79 2.52 1.33
N GLY A 85 -0.61 1.39 0.65
CA GLY A 85 0.62 0.61 0.71
C GLY A 85 1.84 1.36 0.19
N VAL A 86 1.69 2.06 -0.95
CA VAL A 86 2.76 2.88 -1.55
C VAL A 86 3.20 4.02 -0.63
N ALA A 87 2.28 4.66 0.09
CA ALA A 87 2.62 5.72 1.04
C ALA A 87 3.54 5.24 2.18
N HIS A 88 3.60 3.92 2.43
CA HIS A 88 4.53 3.32 3.39
C HIS A 88 5.90 2.97 2.80
N ALA A 89 6.12 3.12 1.48
CA ALA A 89 7.41 2.81 0.87
C ALA A 89 8.55 3.71 1.36
N PRO A 90 8.43 5.05 1.44
CA PRO A 90 9.51 5.88 2.00
C PRO A 90 9.94 5.48 3.43
N PRO A 91 9.03 5.32 4.41
CA PRO A 91 9.43 4.90 5.75
C PRO A 91 9.95 3.46 5.79
N ALA A 92 9.42 2.54 4.97
CA ALA A 92 9.97 1.19 4.81
C ALA A 92 11.44 1.22 4.36
N ILE A 93 11.74 2.02 3.33
CA ILE A 93 13.10 2.17 2.80
C ILE A 93 14.04 2.77 3.86
N VAL A 94 13.63 3.85 4.53
CA VAL A 94 14.44 4.48 5.59
C VAL A 94 14.74 3.49 6.71
N LEU A 95 13.74 2.74 7.17
CA LEU A 95 13.92 1.74 8.22
C LEU A 95 14.78 0.55 7.76
N PHE A 96 14.68 0.16 6.50
CA PHE A 96 15.56 -0.86 5.91
C PHE A 96 17.02 -0.41 5.90
N LEU A 97 17.30 0.79 5.40
CA LEU A 97 18.66 1.35 5.38
C LEU A 97 19.23 1.46 6.79
N LYS A 98 18.42 1.91 7.75
CA LYS A 98 18.81 1.98 9.17
C LYS A 98 19.09 0.60 9.78
N GLN A 99 18.42 -0.46 9.31
CA GLN A 99 18.75 -1.83 9.72
C GLN A 99 20.11 -2.26 9.17
N LEU A 100 20.43 -1.90 7.92
CA LEU A 100 21.71 -2.24 7.30
C LEU A 100 22.88 -1.54 7.99
N GLU A 101 22.72 -0.26 8.36
CA GLU A 101 23.77 0.50 9.08
C GLU A 101 24.13 -0.09 10.45
N LYS A 102 23.17 -0.76 11.11
CA LYS A 102 23.37 -1.35 12.45
C LYS A 102 23.91 -2.78 12.42
N ARG A 103 24.09 -3.38 11.24
CA ARG A 103 24.70 -4.71 11.05
C ARG A 103 26.16 -4.56 10.70
#